data_AF-A0A2E0V5C9-F1
#
_entry.id   AF-A0A2E0V5C9-F1
#
_cell.length_a   1.000
_cell.length_b   1.000
_cell.length_c   1.000
_cell.angle_alpha   90.00
_cell.angle_beta   90.00
_cell.angle_gamma   90.00
#
_symmetry.space_group_name_H-M   'P 1'
#
loop_
_entity.id
_entity.type
_entity.pdbx_description
1 polymer ?
#
loop_
_entity_poly.entity_id
_entity_poly.type
_entity_poly.pdbx_seq_one_letter_code
_entity_poly.pdbx_strand_id
1 'polypeptide(L)'
;MGADVWLSGLRRAQSSGRSQREITEKQARTLKGYPIVDWDDGKVERFMRDHRLPCHPLASAGYVTMGDWHSTSPGSESSRESTRFNGEKYECGLHLNSGQQDFQI
;
A
#
# COMPACT_ATOMS: atom_id res chain seq x y z
N MET A 1 19.62 1.65 -7.37
CA MET A 1 19.69 3.12 -7.24
C MET A 1 20.08 3.42 -5.80
N GLY A 2 21.15 4.18 -5.54
CA GLY A 2 21.61 4.50 -4.18
C GLY A 2 20.83 5.66 -3.56
N ALA A 3 19.50 5.52 -3.48
CA ALA A 3 18.62 6.58 -2.98
C ALA A 3 18.62 6.62 -1.45
N ASP A 4 18.72 7.81 -0.87
CA ASP A 4 18.66 8.02 0.58
C ASP A 4 17.21 8.05 1.10
N VAL A 5 16.23 8.36 0.24
CA VAL A 5 14.82 8.52 0.60
C VAL A 5 13.91 7.77 -0.37
N TRP A 6 12.93 7.04 0.16
CA TRP A 6 11.87 6.37 -0.59
C TRP A 6 10.49 6.89 -0.16
N LEU A 7 9.78 7.52 -1.09
CA LEU A 7 8.36 7.87 -0.90
C LEU A 7 7.45 6.68 -1.23
N SER A 8 6.54 6.36 -0.31
CA SER A 8 5.56 5.29 -0.48
C SER A 8 4.14 5.79 -0.23
N GLY A 9 3.19 5.25 -1.00
CA GLY A 9 1.75 5.58 -0.90
C GLY A 9 0.99 4.79 0.17
N LEU A 10 1.68 4.27 1.20
CA LEU A 10 1.02 3.60 2.32
C LEU A 10 0.11 4.58 3.07
N ARG A 11 -1.09 4.11 3.46
CA ARG A 11 -2.04 4.84 4.29
C ARG A 11 -2.45 4.00 5.50
N ARG A 12 -2.69 4.65 6.64
CA ARG A 12 -3.20 3.99 7.86
C ARG A 12 -4.56 3.33 7.66
N ALA A 13 -5.39 3.90 6.78
CA ALA A 13 -6.73 3.40 6.48
C ALA A 13 -6.77 2.10 5.65
N GLN A 14 -5.64 1.66 5.07
CA GLN A 14 -5.63 0.50 4.15
C GLN A 14 -5.66 -0.86 4.85
N SER A 15 -5.20 -0.93 6.10
CA SER A 15 -5.23 -2.14 6.92
C SER A 15 -5.00 -1.84 8.38
N SER A 16 -5.50 -2.74 9.23
CA SER A 16 -5.27 -2.77 10.66
C SER A 16 -3.78 -2.72 11.01
N GLY A 17 -2.95 -3.50 10.29
CA GLY A 17 -1.49 -3.54 10.46
C GLY A 17 -0.73 -2.26 10.11
N ARG A 18 -1.39 -1.29 9.45
CA ARG A 18 -0.79 0.02 9.09
C ARG A 18 -1.25 1.16 10.00
N SER A 19 -2.23 0.92 10.88
CA SER A 19 -2.92 1.97 11.64
C SER A 19 -2.01 2.88 12.47
N GLN A 20 -0.89 2.34 12.99
CA GLN A 20 0.06 3.06 13.85
C GLN A 20 1.35 3.48 13.11
N ARG A 21 1.40 3.42 11.77
CA ARG A 21 2.62 3.79 11.03
C ARG A 21 2.92 5.27 11.19
N GLU A 22 4.19 5.60 11.40
CA GLU A 22 4.72 6.97 11.45
C GLU A 22 4.76 7.62 10.06
N ILE A 23 4.93 8.96 10.00
CA ILE A 23 5.07 9.69 8.73
C ILE A 23 6.40 9.35 8.04
N THR A 24 7.42 8.99 8.82
CA THR A 24 8.73 8.56 8.33
C THR A 24 9.22 7.34 9.10
N GLU A 25 9.84 6.40 8.41
CA GLU A 25 10.41 5.18 8.98
C GLU A 25 11.82 4.96 8.41
N LYS A 26 12.80 4.58 9.23
CA LYS A 26 14.12 4.21 8.73
C LYS A 26 14.18 2.71 8.46
N GLN A 27 14.45 2.33 7.21
CA GLN A 27 14.66 0.94 6.82
C GLN A 27 16.08 0.77 6.26
N ALA A 28 16.92 0.08 7.03
CA ALA A 28 18.36 -0.05 6.76
C ALA A 28 19.03 1.32 6.53
N ARG A 29 19.45 1.62 5.29
CA ARG A 29 20.09 2.88 4.92
C ARG A 29 19.12 3.90 4.32
N THR A 30 17.89 3.51 4.02
CA THR A 30 16.89 4.34 3.33
C THR A 30 15.89 4.92 4.33
N LEU A 31 15.55 6.19 4.18
CA LEU A 31 14.43 6.82 4.88
C LEU A 31 13.14 6.65 4.07
N LYS A 32 12.18 5.90 4.59
CA LYS A 32 10.84 5.80 4.02
C LYS A 32 9.99 6.97 4.47
N GLY A 33 9.41 7.70 3.52
CA GLY A 33 8.46 8.78 3.77
C GLY A 33 7.07 8.40 3.26
N TYR A 34 6.04 8.77 4.00
CA TYR A 34 4.63 8.47 3.68
C TYR A 34 3.80 9.76 3.60
N PRO A 35 3.84 10.48 2.47
CA PRO A 35 3.21 11.82 2.36
C PRO A 35 1.69 11.84 2.51
N ILE A 36 1.04 10.70 2.34
CA ILE A 36 -0.42 10.54 2.38
C ILE A 36 -0.86 9.54 3.47
N VAL A 37 -0.02 9.33 4.49
CA VAL A 37 -0.24 8.30 5.52
C VAL A 37 -1.56 8.46 6.29
N ASP A 38 -2.02 9.70 6.42
CA ASP A 38 -3.23 10.15 7.11
C ASP A 38 -4.44 10.29 6.18
N TRP A 39 -4.31 10.02 4.88
CA TRP A 39 -5.43 10.10 3.96
C TRP A 39 -6.34 8.88 4.12
N ASP A 40 -7.65 9.14 4.21
CA ASP A 40 -8.68 8.12 4.05
C ASP A 40 -9.02 7.90 2.57
N ASP A 41 -9.88 6.91 2.30
CA ASP A 41 -10.26 6.56 0.94
C ASP A 41 -11.07 7.68 0.26
N GLY A 42 -11.90 8.40 1.01
CA GLY A 42 -12.68 9.53 0.49
C GLY A 42 -11.80 10.70 0.03
N LYS A 43 -10.74 11.03 0.77
CA LYS A 43 -9.77 12.07 0.41
C LYS A 43 -8.99 11.69 -0.85
N VAL A 44 -8.62 10.42 -1.00
CA VAL A 44 -7.96 9.89 -2.20
C VAL A 44 -8.89 9.96 -3.40
N GLU A 45 -10.13 9.48 -3.28
CA GLU A 45 -11.13 9.54 -4.35
C GLU A 45 -11.42 10.97 -4.79
N ARG A 46 -11.57 11.89 -3.83
CA ARG A 46 -11.75 13.32 -4.11
C ARG A 46 -10.56 13.88 -4.87
N PHE A 47 -9.33 13.60 -4.42
CA PHE A 47 -8.13 14.06 -5.10
C PHE A 47 -8.02 13.51 -6.52
N MET A 48 -8.26 12.21 -6.73
CA MET A 48 -8.24 11.61 -8.06
C MET A 48 -9.26 12.27 -8.99
N ARG A 49 -10.46 12.55 -8.50
CA ARG A 49 -11.53 13.22 -9.27
C ARG A 49 -11.19 14.66 -9.61
N ASP A 50 -10.78 15.45 -8.62
CA ASP A 50 -10.45 16.87 -8.77
C ASP A 50 -9.29 17.07 -9.78
N HIS A 51 -8.36 16.11 -9.80
CA HIS A 51 -7.20 16.14 -10.70
C HIS A 51 -7.38 15.31 -11.99
N ARG A 52 -8.57 14.72 -12.22
CA ARG A 52 -8.87 13.89 -13.41
C ARG A 52 -7.87 12.74 -13.63
N LEU A 53 -7.45 12.10 -12.54
CA LEU A 53 -6.56 10.95 -12.60
C LEU A 53 -7.34 9.69 -13.01
N PRO A 54 -6.81 8.86 -13.93
CA PRO A 54 -7.47 7.64 -14.34
C PRO A 54 -7.48 6.62 -13.20
N CYS A 55 -8.61 5.94 -12.99
CA CYS A 55 -8.66 4.75 -12.16
C CYS A 55 -8.05 3.56 -12.92
N HIS A 56 -7.46 2.63 -12.17
CA HIS A 56 -6.96 1.40 -12.77
C HIS A 56 -8.14 0.55 -13.29
N PRO A 57 -8.08 -0.04 -14.50
CA PRO A 57 -9.21 -0.77 -15.09
C PRO A 57 -9.78 -1.87 -14.20
N LEU A 58 -8.91 -2.60 -13.48
CA LEU A 58 -9.32 -3.66 -12.57
C LEU A 58 -10.20 -3.19 -11.39
N ALA A 59 -10.18 -1.90 -11.05
CA ALA A 59 -11.11 -1.37 -10.04
C ALA A 59 -12.57 -1.59 -10.47
N SER A 60 -12.88 -1.38 -11.76
CA SER A 60 -14.21 -1.66 -12.33
C SER A 60 -14.55 -3.16 -12.40
N ALA A 61 -13.54 -4.03 -12.34
CA ALA A 61 -13.69 -5.48 -12.28
C ALA A 61 -13.81 -6.02 -10.84
N GLY A 62 -13.95 -5.15 -9.83
CA GLY A 62 -14.13 -5.54 -8.43
C GLY A 62 -12.83 -5.77 -7.64
N TYR A 63 -11.67 -5.35 -8.17
CA TYR A 63 -10.41 -5.41 -7.43
C TYR A 63 -10.27 -4.19 -6.50
N VAL A 64 -10.44 -4.44 -5.20
CA VAL A 64 -10.27 -3.44 -4.13
C VAL A 64 -8.81 -3.30 -3.66
N THR A 65 -7.96 -4.28 -3.99
CA THR A 65 -6.50 -4.19 -3.85
C THR A 65 -5.85 -4.72 -5.12
N MET A 66 -4.58 -4.33 -5.35
CA MET A 66 -3.81 -4.76 -6.52
C MET A 66 -2.40 -5.16 -6.10
N GLY A 67 -1.97 -6.33 -6.55
CA GLY A 67 -0.59 -6.81 -6.45
C GLY A 67 -0.36 -7.87 -7.53
N ASP A 68 0.44 -8.89 -7.25
CA ASP A 68 0.73 -9.93 -8.25
C ASP A 68 -0.53 -10.71 -8.65
N TRP A 69 -0.62 -11.09 -9.93
CA TRP A 69 -1.80 -11.72 -10.53
C TRP A 69 -2.18 -13.04 -9.87
N HIS A 70 -1.21 -13.82 -9.37
CA HIS A 70 -1.43 -15.12 -8.74
C HIS A 70 -1.73 -15.03 -7.23
N SER A 71 -1.74 -13.82 -6.66
CA SER A 71 -1.95 -13.58 -5.22
C SER A 71 -2.95 -12.47 -4.94
N THR A 72 -3.72 -12.04 -5.94
CA THR A 72 -4.75 -11.00 -5.81
C THR A 72 -6.06 -11.50 -6.38
N SER A 73 -7.13 -11.37 -5.59
CA SER A 73 -8.50 -11.70 -6.01
C SER A 73 -9.42 -10.48 -5.91
N PRO A 74 -10.53 -10.44 -6.66
CA PRO A 74 -11.60 -9.45 -6.44
C PRO A 74 -12.18 -9.55 -5.02
N GLY A 75 -12.78 -8.47 -4.54
CA GLY A 75 -13.40 -8.45 -3.22
C GLY A 75 -14.20 -7.18 -2.97
N SER A 76 -14.51 -6.95 -1.71
CA SER A 76 -15.22 -5.78 -1.21
C SER A 76 -14.35 -5.00 -0.23
N GLU A 77 -14.77 -3.78 0.08
CA GLU A 77 -14.14 -2.95 1.10
C GLU A 77 -13.98 -3.68 2.45
N SER A 78 -15.01 -4.41 2.86
CA SER A 78 -15.02 -5.21 4.09
C SER A 78 -14.12 -6.45 4.07
N SER A 79 -13.73 -6.92 2.89
CA SER A 79 -12.88 -8.11 2.71
C SER A 79 -11.48 -7.76 2.17
N ARG A 80 -11.15 -6.47 2.06
CA ARG A 80 -9.93 -5.94 1.42
C ARG A 80 -8.66 -6.67 1.88
N GLU A 81 -8.49 -6.90 3.18
CA GLU A 81 -7.30 -7.58 3.70
C GLU A 81 -7.18 -9.05 3.24
N SER A 82 -8.30 -9.73 3.03
CA SER A 82 -8.33 -11.13 2.56
C SER A 82 -8.08 -11.31 1.06
N THR A 83 -8.13 -10.22 0.29
CA THR A 83 -7.95 -10.27 -1.18
C THR A 83 -6.51 -10.48 -1.63
N ARG A 84 -5.54 -10.37 -0.71
CA ARG A 84 -4.10 -10.55 -0.96
C ARG A 84 -3.61 -11.84 -0.30
N PHE A 85 -2.70 -12.55 -0.95
CA PHE A 85 -2.03 -13.76 -0.42
C PHE A 85 -3.01 -14.79 0.18
N ASN A 86 -4.18 -14.99 -0.44
CA ASN A 86 -5.27 -15.85 0.04
C ASN A 86 -5.72 -15.58 1.49
N GLY A 87 -5.52 -14.35 1.98
CA GLY A 87 -5.87 -13.93 3.33
C GLY A 87 -4.89 -14.36 4.43
N GLU A 88 -3.78 -15.02 4.10
CA GLU A 88 -2.78 -15.43 5.10
C GLU A 88 -1.90 -14.25 5.54
N LYS A 89 -1.63 -13.31 4.63
CA LYS A 89 -0.79 -12.14 4.86
C LYS A 89 -1.34 -10.96 4.07
N TYR A 90 -1.17 -9.76 4.60
CA TYR A 90 -1.54 -8.54 3.87
C TYR A 90 -0.32 -7.69 3.49
N GLU A 91 0.65 -7.58 4.40
CA GLU A 91 1.87 -6.83 4.11
C GLU A 91 2.79 -7.61 3.16
N CYS A 92 3.14 -6.96 2.06
CA CYS A 92 4.18 -7.44 1.17
C CYS A 92 5.54 -7.40 1.90
N GLY A 93 6.44 -8.32 1.55
CA GLY A 93 7.81 -8.35 2.06
C GLY A 93 8.57 -7.02 1.87
N LEU A 94 8.15 -6.16 0.94
CA LEU A 94 8.66 -4.79 0.76
C LEU A 94 8.49 -3.87 1.98
N HIS A 95 7.60 -4.21 2.90
CA HIS A 95 7.25 -3.37 4.07
C HIS A 95 7.48 -4.08 5.41
N LEU A 96 8.05 -5.28 5.38
CA LEU A 96 8.43 -6.04 6.56
C LEU A 96 9.91 -5.83 6.85
N ASN A 97 10.30 -5.84 8.11
CA ASN A 97 11.71 -5.88 8.47
C ASN A 97 12.19 -7.33 8.35
N SER A 98 12.98 -7.66 7.32
CA SER A 98 13.46 -9.05 7.11
C SER A 98 14.82 -9.32 7.75
N GLY A 99 15.48 -8.31 8.32
CA GLY A 99 16.87 -8.45 8.80
C GLY A 99 17.90 -8.77 7.70
N GLN A 100 17.48 -8.91 6.44
CA GLN A 100 18.33 -9.14 5.28
C GLN A 100 18.36 -7.89 4.39
N GLN A 101 19.53 -7.55 3.84
CA GLN A 101 19.66 -6.58 2.75
C GLN A 101 19.19 -7.23 1.44
N ASP A 102 17.94 -7.68 1.40
CA ASP A 102 17.32 -7.96 0.11
C ASP A 102 16.52 -6.74 -0.32
N PHE A 103 16.23 -6.68 -1.63
CA PHE A 103 15.63 -5.59 -2.41
C PHE A 103 14.27 -5.02 -1.90
N GLN A 104 13.96 -5.21 -0.62
CA GLN A 104 13.35 -4.17 0.21
C GLN A 104 14.13 -2.88 0.00
N ILE A 105 13.67 -2.09 -0.96
CA ILE A 105 14.15 -0.73 -1.16
C ILE A 105 13.92 0.07 0.13
#